data_AF-A0A2T4ADC5-F1
#
_entry.id   AF-A0A2T4ADC5-F1
#
_cell.length_a   1.000
_cell.length_b   1.000
_cell.length_c   1.000
_cell.angle_alpha   90.00
_cell.angle_beta   90.00
_cell.angle_gamma   90.00
#
_symmetry.space_group_name_H-M   'P 1'
#
loop_
_entity.id
_entity.type
_entity.pdbx_description
1 polymer ?
#
loop_
_entity_poly.entity_id
_entity_poly.type
_entity_poly.pdbx_seq_one_letter_code
_entity_poly.pdbx_strand_id
1 'polypeptide(L)'
;MSDKGDTFESDAVALDAPPLPKEQRQKVKWYRSTGYNILILGLCNLAAPGIWGAMNSLGAGGSQSPQLVNAANALTFCLMVVSCYFSSVLVRYIGVKGALVFGTMGYAPYAAGLYTNNRFGITWLVILGAALCGISAGVFWAVEAAIAIAYPEPWNRGKSLGFWLTFRVMGQIIGGAVNLGLNSSRNEAGKVSYAVYLVFIGIQAAGALVALLLNRPQHVQRQDGKKVQLSITESPWYEIKATGKAFVNPQFLLIVLWIGQAVFSEAVYFTYLSLWFSVRARALGSFLGGIVAIIIGNLTGWWLDQNKVSLKIRARYTFWFIVITQGAWWLWATVISTRYRRTLPTYDWEDSEFGSGFGVYIFLTFGFQINYLFLYFIVTHIAKDQGQVIRYAALLRGTESAWQAVSYGLTSLTVFAQVGGIYMNFALWAIAIAPAWLVVRRIGGNKDGQWDRESGGSNESPAVLAEETFTQTKAHES
;
A
#
# COMPACT_ATOMS: atom_id res chain seq x y z
N MET A 1 33.12 37.28 -27.57
CA MET A 1 32.66 37.31 -26.17
C MET A 1 31.62 36.21 -26.05
N SER A 2 32.00 35.09 -25.45
CA SER A 2 31.25 33.82 -25.46
C SER A 2 30.20 33.83 -24.36
N ASP A 3 28.95 33.64 -24.74
CA ASP A 3 27.81 33.42 -23.86
C ASP A 3 27.71 31.91 -23.62
N LYS A 4 28.07 31.46 -22.41
CA LYS A 4 27.94 30.05 -22.01
C LYS A 4 26.57 29.87 -21.39
N GLY A 5 25.68 29.22 -22.13
CA GLY A 5 24.47 28.64 -21.58
C GLY A 5 24.84 27.44 -20.72
N ASP A 6 24.72 27.58 -19.40
CA ASP A 6 24.77 26.47 -18.46
C ASP A 6 23.46 25.67 -18.59
N THR A 7 23.46 24.69 -19.48
CA THR A 7 22.49 23.59 -19.49
C THR A 7 22.71 22.78 -18.22
N PHE A 8 21.81 22.92 -17.24
CA PHE A 8 21.68 22.00 -16.12
C PHE A 8 21.36 20.61 -16.67
N GLU A 9 22.35 19.72 -16.70
CA GLU A 9 22.12 18.28 -16.79
C GLU A 9 21.24 17.88 -15.62
N SER A 10 20.02 17.45 -15.90
CA SER A 10 19.22 16.75 -14.92
C SER A 10 19.96 15.44 -14.62
N ASP A 11 20.68 15.39 -13.50
CA ASP A 11 21.26 14.17 -12.96
C ASP A 11 20.13 13.14 -12.79
N ALA A 12 19.95 12.29 -13.81
CA ALA A 12 19.13 11.11 -13.74
C ALA A 12 19.72 10.25 -12.62
N VAL A 13 18.99 10.14 -11.50
CA VAL A 13 19.40 9.34 -10.36
C VAL A 13 19.36 7.87 -10.79
N ALA A 14 20.48 7.39 -11.34
CA ALA A 14 20.63 6.02 -11.85
C ALA A 14 20.18 5.02 -10.78
N LEU A 15 19.07 4.35 -11.05
CA LEU A 15 18.45 3.39 -10.14
C LEU A 15 19.30 2.11 -9.96
N ASP A 16 20.22 1.88 -10.89
CA ASP A 16 21.00 0.63 -11.01
C ASP A 16 22.52 0.89 -11.01
N ALA A 17 22.99 1.87 -10.22
CA ALA A 17 24.43 2.02 -10.03
C ALA A 17 25.00 0.75 -9.36
N PRO A 18 26.08 0.13 -9.88
CA PRO A 18 26.67 -1.04 -9.26
C PRO A 18 27.17 -0.70 -7.85
N PRO A 19 27.16 -1.66 -6.91
CA PRO A 19 27.62 -1.41 -5.54
C PRO A 19 29.08 -0.97 -5.55
N LEU A 20 29.41 0.13 -4.87
CA LEU A 20 30.80 0.53 -4.70
C LEU A 20 31.63 -0.64 -4.11
N PRO A 21 32.87 -0.87 -4.57
CA PRO A 21 33.82 -1.77 -3.91
C PRO A 21 33.89 -1.48 -2.41
N LYS A 22 34.02 -2.51 -1.57
CA LYS A 22 33.99 -2.35 -0.10
C LYS A 22 35.03 -1.34 0.41
N GLU A 23 36.16 -1.25 -0.26
CA GLU A 23 37.26 -0.32 0.05
C GLU A 23 36.91 1.14 -0.21
N GLN A 24 35.99 1.42 -1.14
CA GLN A 24 35.52 2.77 -1.49
C GLN A 24 34.33 3.22 -0.63
N ARG A 25 33.79 2.33 0.23
CA ARG A 25 32.66 2.64 1.10
C ARG A 25 33.10 3.35 2.34
N GLN A 26 32.46 4.48 2.65
CA GLN A 26 32.72 5.18 3.89
C GLN A 26 32.20 4.39 5.10
N LYS A 27 32.98 4.37 6.18
CA LYS A 27 32.53 3.82 7.47
C LYS A 27 31.44 4.74 8.05
N VAL A 28 30.24 4.20 8.19
CA VAL A 28 29.08 4.91 8.75
C VAL A 28 28.81 4.47 10.18
N LYS A 29 28.36 5.38 11.04
CA LYS A 29 27.89 5.00 12.38
C LYS A 29 26.58 4.24 12.24
N TRP A 30 26.43 3.13 12.97
CA TRP A 30 25.22 2.28 12.87
C TRP A 30 23.92 3.08 13.06
N TYR A 31 23.82 3.89 14.12
CA TYR A 31 22.64 4.71 14.41
C TYR A 31 22.40 5.88 13.45
N ARG A 32 23.30 6.15 12.50
CA ARG A 32 23.14 7.13 11.41
C ARG A 32 23.05 6.49 10.03
N SER A 33 23.22 5.18 9.95
CA SER A 33 23.23 4.43 8.71
C SER A 33 21.85 4.42 8.04
N THR A 34 21.82 4.19 6.73
CA THR A 34 20.60 3.89 5.98
C THR A 34 19.78 2.78 6.66
N GLY A 35 20.42 1.65 6.97
CA GLY A 35 19.74 0.48 7.53
C GLY A 35 19.02 0.76 8.84
N TYR A 36 19.64 1.53 9.73
CA TYR A 36 18.99 1.97 10.97
C TYR A 36 17.74 2.81 10.72
N ASN A 37 17.81 3.79 9.81
CA ASN A 37 16.66 4.64 9.51
C ASN A 37 15.52 3.86 8.84
N ILE A 38 15.84 2.88 8.00
CA ILE A 38 14.85 1.99 7.39
C ILE A 38 14.21 1.07 8.45
N LEU A 39 14.99 0.59 9.43
CA LEU A 39 14.45 -0.14 10.58
C LEU A 39 13.46 0.73 11.37
N ILE A 40 13.82 1.97 11.70
CA ILE A 40 12.92 2.90 12.41
C ILE A 40 11.64 3.17 11.59
N LEU A 41 11.77 3.38 10.28
CA LEU A 41 10.62 3.56 9.38
C LEU A 41 9.72 2.31 9.36
N GLY A 42 10.32 1.12 9.32
CA GLY A 42 9.62 -0.16 9.42
C GLY A 42 8.87 -0.32 10.75
N LEU A 43 9.51 0.00 11.87
CA LEU A 43 8.86 -0.05 13.18
C LEU A 43 7.69 0.94 13.29
N CYS A 44 7.82 2.15 12.73
CA CYS A 44 6.71 3.10 12.64
C CYS A 44 5.56 2.53 11.81
N ASN A 45 5.87 1.81 10.73
CA ASN A 45 4.89 1.13 9.89
C ASN A 45 4.13 0.02 10.60
N LEU A 46 4.88 -0.82 11.31
CA LEU A 46 4.28 -1.85 12.14
C LEU A 46 3.33 -1.21 13.15
N ALA A 47 3.80 -0.17 13.85
CA ALA A 47 3.06 0.45 14.95
C ALA A 47 1.80 1.19 14.49
N ALA A 48 1.86 1.93 13.38
CA ALA A 48 0.75 2.75 12.91
C ALA A 48 -0.12 2.01 11.87
N PRO A 49 0.18 2.04 10.55
CA PRO A 49 -0.69 1.42 9.55
C PRO A 49 -0.80 -0.10 9.67
N GLY A 50 0.23 -0.79 10.19
CA GLY A 50 0.23 -2.23 10.41
C GLY A 50 -0.81 -2.66 11.44
N ILE A 51 -0.78 -2.09 12.65
CA ILE A 51 -1.80 -2.33 13.68
C ILE A 51 -3.17 -1.83 13.24
N TRP A 52 -3.27 -0.68 12.56
CA TRP A 52 -4.55 -0.23 12.01
C TRP A 52 -5.15 -1.24 11.03
N GLY A 53 -4.32 -1.82 10.15
CA GLY A 53 -4.74 -2.89 9.24
C GLY A 53 -5.18 -4.13 9.99
N ALA A 54 -4.46 -4.51 11.05
CA ALA A 54 -4.84 -5.64 11.90
C ALA A 54 -6.16 -5.42 12.64
N MET A 55 -6.47 -4.19 13.05
CA MET A 55 -7.75 -3.85 13.66
C MET A 55 -8.90 -4.00 12.68
N ASN A 56 -8.72 -3.54 11.44
CA ASN A 56 -9.75 -3.69 10.40
C ASN A 56 -9.99 -5.15 10.02
N SER A 57 -8.93 -5.98 10.02
CA SER A 57 -9.07 -7.41 9.74
C SER A 57 -9.81 -8.21 10.79
N LEU A 58 -10.08 -7.63 11.97
CA LEU A 58 -10.97 -8.21 12.99
C LEU A 58 -12.45 -8.24 12.56
N GLY A 59 -12.80 -7.53 11.47
CA GLY A 59 -14.17 -7.26 11.06
C GLY A 59 -14.75 -6.11 11.88
N ALA A 60 -15.06 -4.99 11.22
CA ALA A 60 -15.58 -3.78 11.88
C ALA A 60 -14.74 -3.31 13.07
N GLY A 61 -13.40 -3.37 12.99
CA GLY A 61 -12.54 -2.98 14.11
C GLY A 61 -12.66 -3.88 15.34
N GLY A 62 -13.36 -5.03 15.24
CA GLY A 62 -13.71 -5.89 16.38
C GLY A 62 -14.96 -5.42 17.15
N SER A 63 -15.69 -4.44 16.62
CA SER A 63 -16.96 -3.98 17.16
C SER A 63 -18.12 -4.91 16.77
N GLN A 64 -19.23 -4.78 17.48
CA GLN A 64 -20.47 -5.51 17.21
C GLN A 64 -21.24 -4.91 16.01
N SER A 65 -21.07 -3.61 15.75
CA SER A 65 -21.76 -2.90 14.67
C SER A 65 -20.74 -2.43 13.62
N PRO A 66 -20.79 -2.96 12.38
CA PRO A 66 -19.94 -2.47 11.27
C PRO A 66 -20.25 -1.03 10.86
N GLN A 67 -21.45 -0.53 11.14
CA GLN A 67 -21.91 0.78 10.66
C GLN A 67 -21.03 1.92 11.18
N LEU A 68 -20.82 1.99 12.51
CA LEU A 68 -20.01 3.06 13.11
C LEU A 68 -18.56 3.01 12.61
N VAL A 69 -17.98 1.82 12.56
CA VAL A 69 -16.56 1.66 12.19
C VAL A 69 -16.35 1.92 10.70
N ASN A 70 -17.27 1.48 9.85
CA ASN A 70 -17.22 1.80 8.43
C ASN A 70 -17.41 3.31 8.19
N ALA A 71 -18.34 3.97 8.89
CA ALA A 71 -18.47 5.43 8.81
C ALA A 71 -17.21 6.17 9.27
N ALA A 72 -16.59 5.70 10.36
CA ALA A 72 -15.33 6.22 10.87
C ALA A 72 -14.17 6.03 9.86
N ASN A 73 -14.04 4.85 9.27
CA ASN A 73 -13.04 4.59 8.23
C ASN A 73 -13.28 5.45 6.98
N ALA A 74 -14.53 5.64 6.56
CA ALA A 74 -14.86 6.54 5.46
C ALA A 74 -14.34 7.97 5.73
N LEU A 75 -14.57 8.48 6.95
CA LEU A 75 -14.03 9.76 7.39
C LEU A 75 -12.49 9.77 7.39
N THR A 76 -11.84 8.72 7.89
CA THR A 76 -10.38 8.56 7.85
C THR A 76 -9.85 8.71 6.43
N PHE A 77 -10.42 7.99 5.45
CA PHE A 77 -9.97 8.04 4.07
C PHE A 77 -10.27 9.37 3.38
N CYS A 78 -11.42 9.99 3.65
CA CYS A 78 -11.73 11.35 3.17
C CYS A 78 -10.67 12.36 3.63
N LEU A 79 -10.35 12.35 4.93
CA LEU A 79 -9.35 13.25 5.50
C LEU A 79 -7.93 12.90 5.06
N MET A 80 -7.66 11.61 4.78
CA MET A 80 -6.38 11.18 4.23
C MET A 80 -6.14 11.75 2.83
N VAL A 81 -7.15 11.78 1.96
CA VAL A 81 -7.04 12.42 0.63
C VAL A 81 -6.64 13.90 0.78
N VAL A 82 -7.30 14.61 1.70
CA VAL A 82 -7.02 16.02 1.98
C VAL A 82 -5.64 16.21 2.60
N SER A 83 -5.26 15.42 3.60
CA SER A 83 -3.99 15.57 4.30
C SER A 83 -2.79 15.18 3.44
N CYS A 84 -2.93 14.17 2.57
CA CYS A 84 -1.94 13.85 1.53
C CYS A 84 -1.65 15.07 0.65
N TYR A 85 -2.69 15.82 0.24
CA TYR A 85 -2.56 17.00 -0.59
C TYR A 85 -1.77 18.13 0.10
N PHE A 86 -1.95 18.33 1.41
CA PHE A 86 -1.24 19.35 2.19
C PHE A 86 0.08 18.88 2.83
N SER A 87 0.44 17.61 2.65
CA SER A 87 1.62 17.00 3.30
C SER A 87 2.93 17.71 2.92
N SER A 88 3.07 18.17 1.67
CA SER A 88 4.26 18.89 1.18
C SER A 88 4.46 20.23 1.91
N VAL A 89 3.38 20.94 2.19
CA VAL A 89 3.40 22.19 2.98
C VAL A 89 3.86 21.88 4.40
N LEU A 90 3.30 20.86 5.02
CA LEU A 90 3.66 20.49 6.39
C LEU A 90 5.14 20.07 6.49
N VAL A 91 5.61 19.21 5.59
CA VAL A 91 7.01 18.75 5.54
C VAL A 91 7.98 19.92 5.36
N ARG A 92 7.61 20.96 4.60
CA ARG A 92 8.42 22.18 4.45
C ARG A 92 8.63 22.90 5.78
N TYR A 93 7.63 22.96 6.66
CA TYR A 93 7.72 23.68 7.94
C TYR A 93 8.35 22.85 9.06
N ILE A 94 7.90 21.60 9.25
CA ILE A 94 8.33 20.77 10.40
C ILE A 94 9.42 19.74 10.05
N GLY A 95 9.78 19.65 8.76
CA GLY A 95 10.76 18.70 8.24
C GLY A 95 10.24 17.26 8.18
N VAL A 96 10.95 16.41 7.43
CA VAL A 96 10.65 14.98 7.22
C VAL A 96 10.48 14.24 8.55
N LYS A 97 11.37 14.48 9.52
CA LYS A 97 11.30 13.84 10.85
C LYS A 97 10.05 14.26 11.62
N GLY A 98 9.76 15.56 11.68
CA GLY A 98 8.58 16.06 12.39
C GLY A 98 7.28 15.57 11.76
N ALA A 99 7.25 15.51 10.43
CA ALA A 99 6.11 15.01 9.68
C ALA A 99 5.89 13.50 9.89
N LEU A 100 6.95 12.69 10.03
CA LEU A 100 6.80 11.27 10.41
C LEU A 100 6.21 11.13 11.82
N VAL A 101 6.71 11.91 12.80
CA VAL A 101 6.17 11.91 14.17
C VAL A 101 4.68 12.27 14.15
N PHE A 102 4.33 13.40 13.52
CA PHE A 102 2.94 13.80 13.35
C PHE A 102 2.10 12.70 12.71
N GLY A 103 2.63 12.06 11.66
CA GLY A 103 1.95 11.01 10.93
C GLY A 103 1.59 9.78 11.76
N THR A 104 2.36 9.48 12.81
CA THR A 104 2.09 8.34 13.70
C THR A 104 1.11 8.65 14.85
N MET A 105 0.90 9.93 15.20
CA MET A 105 0.16 10.32 16.41
C MET A 105 -1.34 10.05 16.34
N GLY A 106 -1.96 10.12 15.15
CA GLY A 106 -3.42 10.00 15.00
C GLY A 106 -3.98 8.58 15.10
N TYR A 107 -3.12 7.55 15.05
CA TYR A 107 -3.55 6.15 15.08
C TYR A 107 -4.01 5.71 16.48
N ALA A 108 -3.27 6.05 17.54
CA ALA A 108 -3.61 5.64 18.92
C ALA A 108 -4.98 6.18 19.40
N PRO A 109 -5.37 7.45 19.14
CA PRO A 109 -6.70 7.95 19.44
C PRO A 109 -7.83 7.14 18.79
N TYR A 110 -7.63 6.65 17.55
CA TYR A 110 -8.62 5.80 16.88
C TYR A 110 -8.80 4.46 17.62
N ALA A 111 -7.71 3.81 18.02
CA ALA A 111 -7.81 2.58 18.81
C ALA A 111 -8.41 2.80 20.20
N ALA A 112 -8.10 3.94 20.85
CA ALA A 112 -8.75 4.34 22.09
C ALA A 112 -10.26 4.57 21.90
N GLY A 113 -10.67 5.17 20.78
CA GLY A 113 -12.07 5.30 20.39
C GLY A 113 -12.76 3.94 20.29
N LEU A 114 -12.16 2.99 19.57
CA LEU A 114 -12.72 1.64 19.45
C LEU A 114 -12.79 0.92 20.80
N TYR A 115 -11.76 1.04 21.66
CA TYR A 115 -11.77 0.49 23.02
C TYR A 115 -12.92 1.05 23.87
N THR A 116 -13.05 2.38 23.92
CA THR A 116 -14.07 3.05 24.73
C THR A 116 -15.48 2.80 24.21
N ASN A 117 -15.65 2.67 22.89
CA ASN A 117 -16.89 2.21 22.30
C ASN A 117 -17.24 0.78 22.72
N ASN A 118 -16.23 -0.09 22.68
CA ASN A 118 -16.41 -1.49 23.02
C ASN A 118 -16.83 -1.64 24.49
N ARG A 119 -16.10 -0.96 25.40
CA ARG A 119 -16.22 -1.10 26.85
C ARG A 119 -17.34 -0.26 27.48
N PHE A 120 -17.55 0.95 26.99
CA PHE A 120 -18.44 1.96 27.58
C PHE A 120 -19.53 2.46 26.64
N GLY A 121 -19.55 2.02 25.37
CA GLY A 121 -20.55 2.47 24.38
C GLY A 121 -20.32 3.88 23.84
N ILE A 122 -19.17 4.51 24.12
CA ILE A 122 -18.85 5.87 23.68
C ILE A 122 -18.62 5.89 22.16
N THR A 123 -19.27 6.80 21.44
CA THR A 123 -19.18 6.88 19.95
C THR A 123 -18.36 8.06 19.46
N TRP A 124 -18.42 9.22 20.13
CA TRP A 124 -17.76 10.44 19.67
C TRP A 124 -16.24 10.28 19.54
N LEU A 125 -15.61 9.51 20.44
CA LEU A 125 -14.16 9.29 20.40
C LEU A 125 -13.74 8.42 19.21
N VAL A 126 -14.60 7.52 18.72
CA VAL A 126 -14.34 6.76 17.48
C VAL A 126 -14.25 7.71 16.29
N ILE A 127 -15.19 8.65 16.19
CA ILE A 127 -15.25 9.62 15.09
C ILE A 127 -14.10 10.61 15.17
N LEU A 128 -13.82 11.17 16.36
CA LEU A 128 -12.67 12.05 16.57
C LEU A 128 -11.35 11.32 16.29
N GLY A 129 -11.21 10.10 16.81
CA GLY A 129 -10.02 9.27 16.59
C GLY A 129 -9.79 8.97 15.12
N ALA A 130 -10.85 8.64 14.36
CA ALA A 130 -10.78 8.45 12.92
C ALA A 130 -10.39 9.73 12.18
N ALA A 131 -10.90 10.89 12.61
CA ALA A 131 -10.51 12.17 12.02
C ALA A 131 -9.02 12.46 12.22
N LEU A 132 -8.52 12.28 13.45
CA LEU A 132 -7.10 12.43 13.77
C LEU A 132 -6.24 11.43 12.98
N CYS A 133 -6.69 10.18 12.90
CA CYS A 133 -6.04 9.11 12.13
C CYS A 133 -5.95 9.46 10.64
N GLY A 134 -7.02 9.96 10.02
CA GLY A 134 -7.01 10.33 8.60
C GLY A 134 -6.06 11.49 8.30
N ILE A 135 -6.08 12.52 9.16
CA ILE A 135 -5.17 13.66 9.03
C ILE A 135 -3.71 13.22 9.19
N SER A 136 -3.40 12.38 10.19
CA SER A 136 -2.03 11.91 10.40
C SER A 136 -1.59 10.92 9.31
N ALA A 137 -2.48 10.01 8.88
CA ALA A 137 -2.15 8.98 7.90
C ALA A 137 -1.69 9.57 6.56
N GLY A 138 -2.35 10.61 6.04
CA GLY A 138 -1.94 11.15 4.74
C GLY A 138 -0.57 11.82 4.78
N VAL A 139 -0.20 12.41 5.92
CA VAL A 139 1.17 12.89 6.15
C VAL A 139 2.15 11.73 6.28
N PHE A 140 1.78 10.68 7.03
CA PHE A 140 2.60 9.49 7.23
C PHE A 140 3.00 8.85 5.90
N TRP A 141 2.03 8.53 5.04
CA TRP A 141 2.26 7.86 3.76
C TRP A 141 3.13 8.69 2.81
N ALA A 142 2.92 10.01 2.77
CA ALA A 142 3.73 10.91 1.94
C ALA A 142 5.20 10.93 2.38
N VAL A 143 5.43 11.05 3.69
CA VAL A 143 6.77 11.13 4.29
C VAL A 143 7.50 9.80 4.22
N GLU A 144 6.77 8.71 4.48
CA GLU A 144 7.29 7.37 4.40
C GLU A 144 7.86 7.06 3.02
N ALA A 145 7.08 7.29 1.96
CA ALA A 145 7.51 7.03 0.59
C ALA A 145 8.78 7.83 0.26
N ALA A 146 8.82 9.09 0.70
CA ALA A 146 9.99 9.95 0.53
C ALA A 146 11.24 9.41 1.25
N ILE A 147 11.11 8.94 2.50
CA ILE A 147 12.22 8.35 3.27
C ILE A 147 12.68 7.04 2.61
N ALA A 148 11.75 6.15 2.24
CA ALA A 148 12.05 4.84 1.67
C ALA A 148 12.82 4.94 0.35
N ILE A 149 12.53 5.95 -0.46
CA ILE A 149 13.19 6.20 -1.75
C ILE A 149 14.53 6.93 -1.54
N ALA A 150 14.52 7.99 -0.71
CA ALA A 150 15.62 8.92 -0.67
C ALA A 150 16.68 8.61 0.39
N TYR A 151 16.41 7.83 1.44
CA TYR A 151 17.47 7.52 2.42
C TYR A 151 18.49 6.51 1.86
N PRO A 152 18.07 5.40 1.22
CA PRO A 152 19.01 4.40 0.73
C PRO A 152 19.89 4.83 -0.43
N GLU A 153 21.10 4.28 -0.43
CA GLU A 153 22.03 4.30 -1.55
C GLU A 153 21.39 3.64 -2.78
N PRO A 154 21.64 4.10 -4.01
CA PRO A 154 21.01 3.58 -5.21
C PRO A 154 21.04 2.04 -5.33
N TRP A 155 22.21 1.43 -5.13
CA TRP A 155 22.39 -0.04 -5.17
C TRP A 155 21.72 -0.82 -4.04
N ASN A 156 21.24 -0.14 -2.99
CA ASN A 156 20.63 -0.77 -1.81
C ASN A 156 19.14 -0.45 -1.65
N ARG A 157 18.54 0.33 -2.57
CA ARG A 157 17.12 0.71 -2.53
C ARG A 157 16.19 -0.49 -2.52
N GLY A 158 16.38 -1.45 -3.43
CA GLY A 158 15.53 -2.64 -3.52
C GLY A 158 15.54 -3.48 -2.24
N LYS A 159 16.72 -3.75 -1.67
CA LYS A 159 16.86 -4.49 -0.40
C LYS A 159 16.22 -3.74 0.78
N SER A 160 16.43 -2.43 0.83
CA SER A 160 15.84 -1.56 1.87
C SER A 160 14.31 -1.54 1.79
N LEU A 161 13.77 -1.45 0.57
CA LEU A 161 12.32 -1.48 0.32
C LEU A 161 11.73 -2.84 0.71
N GLY A 162 12.37 -3.95 0.35
CA GLY A 162 11.96 -5.29 0.75
C GLY A 162 11.96 -5.47 2.27
N PHE A 163 13.02 -5.04 2.95
CA PHE A 163 13.10 -5.11 4.42
C PHE A 163 12.02 -4.27 5.11
N TRP A 164 11.74 -3.06 4.60
CA TRP A 164 10.68 -2.21 5.11
C TRP A 164 9.28 -2.84 4.94
N LEU A 165 8.99 -3.41 3.75
CA LEU A 165 7.71 -4.08 3.47
C LEU A 165 7.38 -5.20 4.46
N THR A 166 8.41 -5.92 4.93
CA THR A 166 8.25 -6.98 5.95
C THR A 166 7.58 -6.46 7.22
N PHE A 167 7.90 -5.25 7.68
CA PHE A 167 7.31 -4.72 8.92
C PHE A 167 5.83 -4.40 8.81
N ARG A 168 5.41 -3.83 7.66
CA ARG A 168 3.99 -3.56 7.40
C ARG A 168 3.19 -4.86 7.44
N VAL A 169 3.73 -5.88 6.80
CA VAL A 169 3.17 -7.24 6.75
C VAL A 169 3.12 -7.89 8.14
N MET A 170 4.19 -7.78 8.93
CA MET A 170 4.25 -8.34 10.28
C MET A 170 3.17 -7.76 11.19
N GLY A 171 2.79 -6.48 11.02
CA GLY A 171 1.72 -5.86 11.79
C GLY A 171 0.39 -6.63 11.68
N GLN A 172 0.02 -7.06 10.47
CA GLN A 172 -1.21 -7.85 10.26
C GLN A 172 -1.14 -9.24 10.90
N ILE A 173 0.00 -9.94 10.77
CA ILE A 173 0.17 -11.27 11.39
C ILE A 173 0.13 -11.15 12.91
N ILE A 174 0.89 -10.21 13.49
CA ILE A 174 0.97 -10.03 14.95
C ILE A 174 -0.41 -9.70 15.50
N GLY A 175 -1.14 -8.76 14.89
CA GLY A 175 -2.46 -8.41 15.37
C GLY A 175 -3.49 -9.53 15.18
N GLY A 176 -3.41 -10.29 14.08
CA GLY A 176 -4.22 -11.50 13.88
C GLY A 176 -3.92 -12.58 14.94
N ALA A 177 -2.64 -12.82 15.23
CA ALA A 177 -2.20 -13.81 16.23
C ALA A 177 -2.61 -13.41 17.66
N VAL A 178 -2.42 -12.14 18.03
CA VAL A 178 -2.87 -11.60 19.33
C VAL A 178 -4.38 -11.75 19.46
N ASN A 179 -5.14 -11.41 18.42
CA ASN A 179 -6.59 -11.52 18.47
C ASN A 179 -7.06 -12.98 18.57
N LEU A 180 -6.45 -13.90 17.82
CA LEU A 180 -6.75 -15.32 17.87
C LEU A 180 -6.43 -15.92 19.24
N GLY A 181 -5.25 -15.63 19.79
CA GLY A 181 -4.85 -16.11 21.12
C GLY A 181 -5.78 -15.63 22.24
N LEU A 182 -6.27 -14.39 22.16
CA LEU A 182 -7.13 -13.79 23.18
C LEU A 182 -8.63 -14.07 23.01
N ASN A 183 -9.08 -14.60 21.87
CA ASN A 183 -10.50 -14.84 21.60
C ASN A 183 -10.83 -16.28 21.14
N SER A 184 -9.86 -17.20 21.12
CA SER A 184 -10.07 -18.58 20.66
C SER A 184 -11.17 -19.34 21.40
N SER A 185 -11.45 -18.97 22.65
CA SER A 185 -12.48 -19.60 23.49
C SER A 185 -13.89 -19.00 23.36
N ARG A 186 -14.07 -17.92 22.57
CA ARG A 186 -15.36 -17.18 22.49
C ARG A 186 -16.11 -17.54 21.20
N ASN A 187 -17.07 -18.45 21.31
CA ASN A 187 -17.84 -19.02 20.19
C ASN A 187 -19.10 -18.23 19.81
N GLU A 188 -19.30 -17.02 20.35
CA GLU A 188 -20.49 -16.21 20.12
C GLU A 188 -20.24 -15.04 19.16
N ALA A 189 -21.32 -14.47 18.64
CA ALA A 189 -21.30 -13.16 17.99
C ALA A 189 -20.92 -12.06 19.00
N GLY A 190 -20.34 -10.96 18.54
CA GLY A 190 -20.17 -9.78 19.38
C GLY A 190 -18.80 -9.14 19.28
N LYS A 191 -18.25 -8.70 20.42
CA LYS A 191 -17.09 -7.83 20.48
C LYS A 191 -15.82 -8.61 20.82
N VAL A 192 -14.70 -8.29 20.15
CA VAL A 192 -13.38 -8.82 20.53
C VAL A 192 -12.99 -8.38 21.95
N SER A 193 -12.12 -9.15 22.60
CA SER A 193 -11.62 -8.87 23.96
C SER A 193 -11.00 -7.47 24.07
N TYR A 194 -11.29 -6.78 25.17
CA TYR A 194 -10.72 -5.47 25.49
C TYR A 194 -9.19 -5.47 25.54
N ALA A 195 -8.60 -6.60 25.93
CA ALA A 195 -7.14 -6.78 25.99
C ALA A 195 -6.47 -6.59 24.62
N VAL A 196 -7.15 -6.96 23.52
CA VAL A 196 -6.65 -6.75 22.15
C VAL A 196 -6.44 -5.26 21.89
N TYR A 197 -7.42 -4.42 22.23
CA TYR A 197 -7.31 -2.98 22.05
C TYR A 197 -6.23 -2.35 22.92
N LEU A 198 -6.05 -2.79 24.17
CA LEU A 198 -4.99 -2.27 25.04
C LEU A 198 -3.60 -2.53 24.47
N VAL A 199 -3.37 -3.73 23.92
CA VAL A 199 -2.12 -4.06 23.21
C VAL A 199 -1.93 -3.14 22.00
N PHE A 200 -2.98 -2.95 21.19
CA PHE A 200 -2.90 -2.11 19.99
C PHE A 200 -2.65 -0.64 20.31
N ILE A 201 -3.32 -0.09 21.33
CA ILE A 201 -3.10 1.28 21.81
C ILE A 201 -1.66 1.45 22.29
N GLY A 202 -1.13 0.51 23.07
CA GLY A 202 0.24 0.56 23.56
C GLY A 202 1.26 0.58 22.41
N ILE A 203 1.09 -0.29 21.41
CA ILE A 203 1.95 -0.33 20.23
C ILE A 203 1.84 0.97 19.41
N GLN A 204 0.62 1.46 19.15
CA GLN A 204 0.40 2.68 18.38
C GLN A 204 0.95 3.93 19.09
N ALA A 205 0.81 4.02 20.41
CA ALA A 205 1.35 5.12 21.21
C ALA A 205 2.89 5.14 21.18
N ALA A 206 3.53 3.97 21.15
CA ALA A 206 4.97 3.87 20.98
C ALA A 206 5.44 4.33 19.59
N GLY A 207 4.57 4.32 18.56
CA GLY A 207 4.90 4.74 17.19
C GLY A 207 5.50 6.15 17.11
N ALA A 208 4.92 7.12 17.84
CA ALA A 208 5.44 8.49 17.87
C ALA A 208 6.81 8.59 18.54
N LEU A 209 7.04 7.80 19.59
CA LEU A 209 8.34 7.73 20.27
C LEU A 209 9.41 7.08 19.37
N VAL A 210 9.04 6.04 18.62
CA VAL A 210 9.93 5.40 17.65
C VAL A 210 10.25 6.36 16.50
N ALA A 211 9.29 7.14 16.01
CA ALA A 211 9.51 8.15 14.97
C ALA A 211 10.52 9.22 15.40
N LEU A 212 10.61 9.55 16.70
CA LEU A 212 11.63 10.46 17.24
C LEU A 212 13.05 9.91 17.13
N LEU A 213 13.23 8.60 16.94
CA LEU A 213 14.54 7.99 16.72
C LEU A 213 15.03 8.14 15.27
N LEU A 214 14.17 8.55 14.33
CA LEU A 214 14.56 8.78 12.95
C LEU A 214 15.60 9.91 12.87
N ASN A 215 16.65 9.72 12.07
CA ASN A 215 17.59 10.80 11.77
C ASN A 215 16.96 11.80 10.80
N ARG A 216 17.27 13.09 11.00
CA ARG A 216 17.00 14.11 9.99
C ARG A 216 17.82 13.80 8.73
N PRO A 217 17.36 14.16 7.52
CA PRO A 217 18.07 13.86 6.27
C PRO A 217 19.55 14.24 6.29
N GLN A 218 19.89 15.42 6.85
CA GLN A 218 21.27 15.92 6.91
C GLN A 218 22.20 15.10 7.82
N HIS A 219 21.65 14.31 8.74
CA HIS A 219 22.40 13.49 9.70
C HIS A 219 22.54 12.03 9.25
N VAL A 220 21.83 11.63 8.18
CA VAL A 220 21.95 10.30 7.62
C VAL A 220 23.32 10.17 6.96
N GLN A 221 24.02 9.08 7.28
CA GLN A 221 25.32 8.73 6.71
C GLN A 221 25.13 7.55 5.76
N ARG A 222 25.38 7.80 4.49
CA ARG A 222 25.39 6.77 3.45
C ARG A 222 26.80 6.25 3.22
N GLN A 223 26.89 4.99 2.78
CA GLN A 223 28.16 4.35 2.42
C GLN A 223 28.81 4.98 1.19
N ASP A 224 28.04 5.68 0.35
CA ASP A 224 28.49 6.41 -0.83
C ASP A 224 29.12 7.78 -0.51
N GLY A 225 29.11 8.19 0.77
CA GLY A 225 29.58 9.51 1.21
C GLY A 225 28.69 10.69 0.80
N LYS A 226 27.62 10.46 0.04
CA LYS A 226 26.68 11.49 -0.40
C LYS A 226 25.67 11.78 0.70
N LYS A 227 25.32 13.05 0.86
CA LYS A 227 24.27 13.47 1.80
C LYS A 227 22.89 13.18 1.21
N VAL A 228 21.95 12.79 2.06
CA VAL A 228 20.54 12.68 1.68
C VAL A 228 19.99 14.09 1.45
N GLN A 229 19.64 14.39 0.20
CA GLN A 229 18.92 15.60 -0.16
C GLN A 229 17.43 15.26 -0.24
N LEU A 230 16.68 15.75 0.75
CA LEU A 230 15.23 15.66 0.84
C LEU A 230 14.73 17.07 1.09
N SER A 231 14.85 17.91 0.08
CA SER A 231 14.33 19.28 0.06
C SER A 231 13.21 19.35 -0.96
N ILE A 232 12.05 19.84 -0.54
CA ILE A 232 10.99 20.23 -1.46
C ILE A 232 11.47 21.54 -2.10
N THR A 233 12.16 21.44 -3.22
CA THR A 233 12.72 22.59 -3.95
C THR A 233 11.67 23.29 -4.81
N GLU A 234 10.64 22.55 -5.24
CA GLU A 234 9.54 23.08 -6.05
C GLU A 234 8.41 23.65 -5.20
N SER A 235 7.69 24.64 -5.74
CA SER A 235 6.49 25.18 -5.09
C SER A 235 5.43 24.08 -4.90
N PRO A 236 4.81 23.94 -3.71
CA PRO A 236 3.71 22.99 -3.50
C PRO A 236 2.60 23.09 -4.56
N TRP A 237 2.35 24.31 -5.06
CA TRP A 237 1.36 24.58 -6.09
C TRP A 237 1.73 24.02 -7.48
N TYR A 238 3.03 23.94 -7.79
CA TYR A 238 3.50 23.32 -9.02
C TYR A 238 3.21 21.82 -9.01
N GLU A 239 3.57 21.13 -7.93
CA GLU A 239 3.31 19.69 -7.78
C GLU A 239 1.81 19.38 -7.80
N ILE A 240 0.99 20.23 -7.20
CA ILE A 240 -0.48 20.15 -7.27
C ILE A 240 -0.95 20.19 -8.73
N LYS A 241 -0.52 21.19 -9.49
CA LYS A 241 -0.96 21.39 -10.89
C LYS A 241 -0.45 20.24 -11.78
N ALA A 242 0.78 19.79 -11.58
CA ALA A 242 1.37 18.67 -12.30
C ALA A 242 0.64 17.35 -11.99
N THR A 243 0.29 17.12 -10.73
CA THR A 243 -0.48 15.95 -10.28
C THR A 243 -1.89 15.96 -10.85
N GLY A 244 -2.57 17.11 -10.83
CA GLY A 244 -3.89 17.28 -11.46
C GLY A 244 -3.86 17.01 -12.98
N LYS A 245 -2.83 17.49 -13.68
CA LYS A 245 -2.63 17.20 -15.11
C LYS A 245 -2.36 15.72 -15.36
N ALA A 246 -1.62 15.05 -14.47
CA ALA A 246 -1.35 13.63 -14.56
C ALA A 246 -2.60 12.78 -14.29
N PHE A 247 -3.50 13.22 -13.42
CA PHE A 247 -4.77 12.53 -13.13
C PHE A 247 -5.70 12.48 -14.35
N VAL A 248 -5.81 13.59 -15.08
CA VAL A 248 -6.64 13.68 -16.30
C VAL A 248 -5.97 13.06 -17.52
N ASN A 249 -4.81 12.41 -17.36
CA ASN A 249 -4.19 11.68 -18.46
C ASN A 249 -5.12 10.52 -18.90
N PRO A 250 -5.45 10.38 -20.19
CA PRO A 250 -6.34 9.33 -20.67
C PRO A 250 -5.93 7.92 -20.24
N GLN A 251 -4.63 7.61 -20.17
CA GLN A 251 -4.16 6.29 -19.73
C GLN A 251 -4.43 6.06 -18.24
N PHE A 252 -4.31 7.09 -17.41
CA PHE A 252 -4.61 7.01 -15.98
C PHE A 252 -6.13 6.94 -15.75
N LEU A 253 -6.92 7.76 -16.44
CA LEU A 253 -8.38 7.74 -16.33
C LEU A 253 -8.99 6.36 -16.67
N LEU A 254 -8.43 5.66 -17.66
CA LEU A 254 -8.86 4.31 -18.04
C LEU A 254 -8.63 3.26 -16.94
N ILE A 255 -7.68 3.47 -16.02
CA ILE A 255 -7.43 2.55 -14.91
C ILE A 255 -8.11 2.97 -13.61
N VAL A 256 -8.73 4.16 -13.52
CA VAL A 256 -9.40 4.65 -12.29
C VAL A 256 -10.48 3.69 -11.79
N LEU A 257 -11.30 3.15 -12.70
CA LEU A 257 -12.33 2.17 -12.33
C LEU A 257 -11.73 0.82 -11.91
N TRP A 258 -10.58 0.46 -12.48
CA TRP A 258 -9.86 -0.76 -12.12
C TRP A 258 -9.21 -0.65 -10.73
N ILE A 259 -8.63 0.51 -10.42
CA ILE A 259 -8.20 0.87 -9.06
C ILE A 259 -9.42 0.79 -8.12
N GLY A 260 -10.54 1.37 -8.54
CA GLY A 260 -11.79 1.37 -7.78
C GLY A 260 -12.28 -0.01 -7.40
N GLN A 261 -12.49 -0.93 -8.36
CA GLN A 261 -12.98 -2.28 -8.04
C GLN A 261 -12.05 -3.03 -7.09
N ALA A 262 -10.73 -2.79 -7.18
CA ALA A 262 -9.74 -3.47 -6.36
C ALA A 262 -9.88 -3.02 -4.91
N VAL A 263 -9.79 -1.72 -4.63
CA VAL A 263 -9.78 -1.22 -3.24
C VAL A 263 -11.16 -1.07 -2.62
N PHE A 264 -12.21 -0.98 -3.45
CA PHE A 264 -13.59 -1.04 -2.95
C PHE A 264 -13.83 -2.36 -2.21
N SER A 265 -13.21 -3.45 -2.65
CA SER A 265 -13.43 -4.78 -2.09
C SER A 265 -13.02 -4.91 -0.62
N GLU A 266 -12.07 -4.07 -0.16
CA GLU A 266 -11.55 -4.09 1.20
C GLU A 266 -12.65 -3.97 2.26
N ALA A 267 -13.47 -2.91 2.18
CA ALA A 267 -14.55 -2.71 3.14
C ALA A 267 -15.60 -3.84 3.04
N VAL A 268 -15.81 -4.37 1.83
CA VAL A 268 -16.80 -5.40 1.54
C VAL A 268 -16.44 -6.71 2.24
N TYR A 269 -15.24 -7.25 2.03
CA TYR A 269 -14.88 -8.54 2.62
C TYR A 269 -14.62 -8.45 4.13
N PHE A 270 -14.15 -7.30 4.66
CA PHE A 270 -14.07 -7.10 6.11
C PHE A 270 -15.45 -6.98 6.77
N THR A 271 -16.40 -6.32 6.11
CA THR A 271 -17.77 -6.23 6.62
C THR A 271 -18.50 -7.57 6.52
N TYR A 272 -18.32 -8.30 5.43
CA TYR A 272 -18.81 -9.67 5.27
C TYR A 272 -18.33 -10.58 6.42
N LEU A 273 -17.02 -10.53 6.74
CA LEU A 273 -16.47 -11.28 7.87
C LEU A 273 -17.11 -10.85 9.20
N SER A 274 -17.35 -9.55 9.38
CA SER A 274 -17.96 -9.02 10.61
C SER A 274 -19.42 -9.43 10.82
N LEU A 275 -20.19 -9.51 9.74
CA LEU A 275 -21.63 -9.76 9.81
C LEU A 275 -21.99 -11.23 10.04
N TRP A 276 -21.24 -12.15 9.43
CA TRP A 276 -21.68 -13.53 9.26
C TRP A 276 -20.89 -14.55 10.09
N PHE A 277 -19.92 -14.12 10.90
CA PHE A 277 -19.03 -15.02 11.63
C PHE A 277 -18.87 -14.66 13.12
N SER A 278 -18.66 -15.69 13.94
CA SER A 278 -18.38 -15.58 15.37
C SER A 278 -17.06 -14.85 15.64
N VAL A 279 -16.85 -14.37 16.88
CA VAL A 279 -15.62 -13.65 17.25
C VAL A 279 -14.37 -14.50 16.99
N ARG A 280 -14.37 -15.80 17.34
CA ARG A 280 -13.23 -16.71 17.12
C ARG A 280 -13.02 -17.02 15.64
N ALA A 281 -14.08 -17.18 14.85
CA ALA A 281 -13.99 -17.32 13.39
C ALA A 281 -13.39 -16.08 12.72
N ARG A 282 -13.79 -14.88 13.12
CA ARG A 282 -13.19 -13.63 12.63
C ARG A 282 -11.71 -13.55 12.98
N ALA A 283 -11.33 -13.95 14.19
CA ALA A 283 -9.94 -13.99 14.62
C ALA A 283 -9.07 -14.92 13.77
N LEU A 284 -9.59 -16.10 13.45
CA LEU A 284 -8.95 -17.02 12.51
C LEU A 284 -8.83 -16.37 11.11
N GLY A 285 -9.88 -15.70 10.65
CA GLY A 285 -9.89 -14.94 9.40
C GLY A 285 -8.83 -13.84 9.34
N SER A 286 -8.65 -13.06 10.42
CA SER A 286 -7.62 -12.04 10.49
C SER A 286 -6.21 -12.63 10.33
N PHE A 287 -5.94 -13.76 11.01
CA PHE A 287 -4.65 -14.43 10.99
C PHE A 287 -4.35 -15.08 9.63
N LEU A 288 -5.28 -15.92 9.14
CA LEU A 288 -5.12 -16.60 7.84
C LEU A 288 -5.12 -15.61 6.67
N GLY A 289 -5.95 -14.56 6.73
CA GLY A 289 -5.95 -13.50 5.73
C GLY A 289 -4.60 -12.80 5.62
N GLY A 290 -3.94 -12.54 6.76
CA GLY A 290 -2.56 -12.04 6.79
C GLY A 290 -1.57 -12.99 6.13
N ILE A 291 -1.61 -14.29 6.46
CA ILE A 291 -0.71 -15.30 5.85
C ILE A 291 -0.91 -15.38 4.32
N VAL A 292 -2.17 -15.45 3.88
CA VAL A 292 -2.52 -15.50 2.46
C VAL A 292 -2.02 -14.26 1.74
N ALA A 293 -2.21 -13.06 2.32
CA ALA A 293 -1.74 -11.83 1.72
C ALA A 293 -0.23 -11.82 1.45
N ILE A 294 0.55 -12.40 2.36
CA ILE A 294 2.01 -12.47 2.24
C ILE A 294 2.43 -13.42 1.14
N ILE A 295 1.91 -14.64 1.18
CA ILE A 295 2.29 -15.69 0.24
C ILE A 295 1.94 -15.21 -1.18
N ILE A 296 0.71 -14.74 -1.36
CA ILE A 296 0.20 -14.30 -2.66
C ILE A 296 0.88 -13.03 -3.13
N GLY A 297 1.19 -12.10 -2.21
CA GLY A 297 1.96 -10.91 -2.51
C GLY A 297 3.34 -11.26 -3.09
N ASN A 298 4.09 -12.13 -2.40
CA ASN A 298 5.43 -12.54 -2.84
C ASN A 298 5.39 -13.36 -4.14
N LEU A 299 4.43 -14.28 -4.30
CA LEU A 299 4.27 -15.05 -5.52
C LEU A 299 3.94 -14.17 -6.73
N THR A 300 3.05 -13.19 -6.55
CA THR A 300 2.67 -12.25 -7.61
C THR A 300 3.85 -11.36 -7.99
N GLY A 301 4.59 -10.82 -7.00
CA GLY A 301 5.80 -10.05 -7.24
C GLY A 301 6.85 -10.86 -8.01
N TRP A 302 7.15 -12.08 -7.56
CA TRP A 302 8.06 -12.98 -8.25
C TRP A 302 7.64 -13.27 -9.70
N TRP A 303 6.34 -13.54 -9.93
CA TRP A 303 5.81 -13.77 -11.29
C TRP A 303 5.95 -12.54 -12.19
N LEU A 304 5.68 -11.35 -11.66
CA LEU A 304 5.74 -10.10 -12.41
C LEU A 304 7.17 -9.63 -12.66
N ASP A 305 8.12 -9.93 -11.78
CA ASP A 305 9.52 -9.48 -11.87
C ASP A 305 10.44 -10.44 -12.61
N GLN A 306 10.00 -11.67 -12.92
CA GLN A 306 10.86 -12.62 -13.63
C GLN A 306 11.11 -12.22 -15.09
N ASN A 307 12.34 -12.43 -15.58
CA ASN A 307 12.72 -12.09 -16.96
C ASN A 307 12.65 -13.27 -17.94
N LYS A 308 12.24 -14.46 -17.48
CA LYS A 308 12.12 -15.66 -18.34
C LYS A 308 10.91 -15.62 -19.27
N VAL A 309 9.91 -14.82 -18.95
CA VAL A 309 8.65 -14.70 -19.68
C VAL A 309 8.51 -13.25 -20.15
N SER A 310 8.11 -13.03 -21.40
CA SER A 310 7.98 -11.67 -21.94
C SER A 310 7.01 -10.82 -21.11
N LEU A 311 7.31 -9.53 -20.96
CA LEU A 311 6.50 -8.57 -20.21
C LEU A 311 5.02 -8.58 -20.63
N LYS A 312 4.79 -8.68 -21.94
CA LYS A 312 3.46 -8.79 -22.57
C LYS A 312 2.67 -10.00 -22.06
N ILE A 313 3.30 -11.17 -21.94
CA ILE A 313 2.64 -12.38 -21.45
C ILE A 313 2.35 -12.24 -19.96
N ARG A 314 3.33 -11.80 -19.16
CA ARG A 314 3.15 -11.59 -17.71
C ARG A 314 1.97 -10.67 -17.42
N ALA A 315 1.95 -9.49 -18.05
CA ALA A 315 0.91 -8.49 -17.83
C ALA A 315 -0.50 -9.00 -18.22
N ARG A 316 -0.62 -9.64 -19.39
CA ARG A 316 -1.91 -10.11 -19.90
C ARG A 316 -2.41 -11.34 -19.15
N TYR A 317 -1.52 -12.27 -18.81
CA TYR A 317 -1.87 -13.45 -18.03
C TYR A 317 -2.37 -13.04 -16.65
N THR A 318 -1.62 -12.18 -15.93
CA THR A 318 -2.04 -11.68 -14.61
C THR A 318 -3.39 -10.97 -14.69
N PHE A 319 -3.61 -10.13 -15.70
CA PHE A 319 -4.91 -9.48 -15.90
C PHE A 319 -6.05 -10.48 -16.07
N TRP A 320 -5.94 -11.42 -17.02
CA TRP A 320 -7.03 -12.39 -17.25
C TRP A 320 -7.21 -13.38 -16.11
N PHE A 321 -6.13 -13.75 -15.43
CA PHE A 321 -6.19 -14.55 -14.20
C PHE A 321 -7.02 -13.83 -13.14
N ILE A 322 -6.74 -12.54 -12.89
CA ILE A 322 -7.52 -11.72 -11.95
C ILE A 322 -8.98 -11.63 -12.40
N VAL A 323 -9.24 -11.32 -13.68
CA VAL A 323 -10.60 -11.18 -14.21
C VAL A 323 -11.39 -12.47 -13.96
N ILE A 324 -10.89 -13.62 -14.40
CA ILE A 324 -11.60 -14.90 -14.29
C ILE A 324 -11.83 -15.28 -12.83
N THR A 325 -10.78 -15.22 -12.00
CA THR A 325 -10.86 -15.65 -10.60
C THR A 325 -11.73 -14.73 -9.76
N GLN A 326 -11.59 -13.40 -9.89
CA GLN A 326 -12.46 -12.45 -9.19
C GLN A 326 -13.91 -12.57 -9.64
N GLY A 327 -14.18 -12.79 -10.94
CA GLY A 327 -15.54 -13.03 -11.42
C GLY A 327 -16.18 -14.25 -10.74
N ALA A 328 -15.43 -15.35 -10.60
CA ALA A 328 -15.88 -16.54 -9.90
C ALA A 328 -16.13 -16.27 -8.40
N TRP A 329 -15.22 -15.57 -7.72
CA TRP A 329 -15.37 -15.27 -6.30
C TRP A 329 -16.49 -14.28 -6.01
N TRP A 330 -16.69 -13.26 -6.85
CA TRP A 330 -17.81 -12.34 -6.70
C TRP A 330 -19.15 -13.02 -6.96
N LEU A 331 -19.22 -13.93 -7.92
CA LEU A 331 -20.40 -14.77 -8.11
C LEU A 331 -20.68 -15.63 -6.88
N TRP A 332 -19.66 -16.30 -6.33
CA TRP A 332 -19.78 -17.09 -5.10
C TRP A 332 -20.23 -16.24 -3.91
N ALA A 333 -19.60 -15.08 -3.70
CA ALA A 333 -19.95 -14.13 -2.64
C ALA A 333 -21.40 -13.62 -2.79
N THR A 334 -21.84 -13.38 -4.02
CA THR A 334 -23.21 -12.96 -4.35
C THR A 334 -24.21 -14.03 -3.94
N VAL A 335 -24.00 -15.30 -4.35
CA VAL A 335 -24.90 -16.41 -4.01
C VAL A 335 -24.99 -16.59 -2.49
N ILE A 336 -23.84 -16.64 -1.81
CA ILE A 336 -23.77 -16.86 -0.37
C ILE A 336 -24.40 -15.70 0.41
N SER A 337 -24.09 -14.45 0.07
CA SER A 337 -24.60 -13.30 0.83
C SER A 337 -26.09 -13.06 0.58
N THR A 338 -26.59 -13.42 -0.59
CA THR A 338 -28.04 -13.42 -0.87
C THR A 338 -28.79 -14.42 0.01
N ARG A 339 -28.19 -15.60 0.23
CA ARG A 339 -28.71 -16.61 1.18
C ARG A 339 -28.65 -16.08 2.61
N TYR A 340 -27.49 -15.57 3.05
CA TYR A 340 -27.29 -15.08 4.41
C TYR A 340 -28.16 -13.88 4.77
N ARG A 341 -28.50 -13.03 3.80
CA ARG A 341 -29.48 -11.95 4.02
C ARG A 341 -30.86 -12.46 4.44
N ARG A 342 -31.24 -13.68 4.05
CA ARG A 342 -32.52 -14.31 4.41
C ARG A 342 -32.43 -15.05 5.73
N THR A 343 -31.34 -15.79 5.95
CA THR A 343 -31.18 -16.67 7.12
C THR A 343 -30.54 -15.96 8.32
N LEU A 344 -29.89 -14.82 8.11
CA LEU A 344 -29.15 -14.03 9.11
C LEU A 344 -28.28 -14.89 10.05
N PRO A 345 -27.37 -15.73 9.49
CA PRO A 345 -26.60 -16.66 10.29
C PRO A 345 -25.45 -15.95 11.01
N THR A 346 -24.91 -16.61 12.03
CA THR A 346 -23.58 -16.31 12.57
C THR A 346 -22.82 -17.63 12.66
N TYR A 347 -21.93 -17.88 11.69
CA TYR A 347 -21.19 -19.13 11.63
C TYR A 347 -19.97 -19.11 12.53
N ASP A 348 -19.77 -20.22 13.19
CA ASP A 348 -18.58 -20.57 13.91
C ASP A 348 -17.74 -21.61 13.14
N TRP A 349 -16.45 -21.77 13.45
CA TRP A 349 -15.58 -22.73 12.77
C TRP A 349 -15.96 -24.20 12.99
N GLU A 350 -16.82 -24.49 13.98
CA GLU A 350 -17.35 -25.82 14.28
C GLU A 350 -18.58 -26.15 13.42
N ASP A 351 -19.17 -25.15 12.75
CA ASP A 351 -20.37 -25.33 11.94
C ASP A 351 -20.06 -26.00 10.60
N SER A 352 -20.93 -26.91 10.17
CA SER A 352 -20.77 -27.66 8.91
C SER A 352 -20.73 -26.77 7.66
N GLU A 353 -21.43 -25.63 7.68
CA GLU A 353 -21.46 -24.69 6.56
C GLU A 353 -20.34 -23.63 6.61
N PHE A 354 -19.52 -23.61 7.67
CA PHE A 354 -18.47 -22.62 7.88
C PHE A 354 -17.55 -22.47 6.67
N GLY A 355 -17.04 -23.58 6.14
CA GLY A 355 -16.09 -23.57 5.03
C GLY A 355 -16.64 -22.89 3.77
N SER A 356 -17.94 -23.03 3.51
CA SER A 356 -18.59 -22.45 2.33
C SER A 356 -18.65 -20.92 2.39
N GLY A 357 -18.81 -20.35 3.59
CA GLY A 357 -18.82 -18.91 3.79
C GLY A 357 -17.43 -18.34 4.03
N PHE A 358 -16.62 -19.03 4.83
CA PHE A 358 -15.29 -18.55 5.23
C PHE A 358 -14.30 -18.56 4.07
N GLY A 359 -14.44 -19.54 3.15
CA GLY A 359 -13.67 -19.56 1.91
C GLY A 359 -13.86 -18.28 1.09
N VAL A 360 -15.08 -17.73 0.99
CA VAL A 360 -15.34 -16.46 0.31
C VAL A 360 -14.42 -15.36 0.83
N TYR A 361 -14.33 -15.20 2.14
CA TYR A 361 -13.46 -14.18 2.76
C TYR A 361 -11.98 -14.37 2.39
N ILE A 362 -11.47 -15.62 2.47
CA ILE A 362 -10.08 -15.92 2.15
C ILE A 362 -9.76 -15.66 0.67
N PHE A 363 -10.62 -16.09 -0.24
CA PHE A 363 -10.42 -15.90 -1.67
C PHE A 363 -10.62 -14.45 -2.12
N LEU A 364 -11.52 -13.69 -1.50
CA LEU A 364 -11.59 -12.24 -1.72
C LEU A 364 -10.34 -11.53 -1.20
N THR A 365 -9.78 -11.96 -0.06
CA THR A 365 -8.49 -11.45 0.44
C THR A 365 -7.35 -11.77 -0.54
N PHE A 366 -7.29 -12.99 -1.06
CA PHE A 366 -6.36 -13.39 -2.11
C PHE A 366 -6.50 -12.47 -3.34
N GLY A 367 -7.73 -12.27 -3.80
CA GLY A 367 -8.02 -11.45 -4.98
C GLY A 367 -7.64 -9.99 -4.81
N PHE A 368 -7.88 -9.42 -3.63
CA PHE A 368 -7.44 -8.07 -3.30
C PHE A 368 -5.92 -7.92 -3.44
N GLN A 369 -5.15 -8.88 -2.93
CA GLN A 369 -3.69 -8.79 -2.86
C GLN A 369 -3.01 -8.89 -4.23
N ILE A 370 -3.47 -9.79 -5.10
CA ILE A 370 -2.97 -9.86 -6.48
C ILE A 370 -3.33 -8.59 -7.24
N ASN A 371 -4.58 -8.13 -7.11
CA ASN A 371 -5.03 -6.95 -7.82
C ASN A 371 -4.23 -5.71 -7.39
N TYR A 372 -4.03 -5.55 -6.09
CA TYR A 372 -3.27 -4.46 -5.50
C TYR A 372 -1.82 -4.39 -6.03
N LEU A 373 -1.08 -5.51 -6.06
CA LEU A 373 0.26 -5.52 -6.65
C LEU A 373 0.24 -5.27 -8.16
N PHE A 374 -0.78 -5.79 -8.85
CA PHE A 374 -0.93 -5.57 -10.27
C PHE A 374 -1.23 -4.10 -10.62
N LEU A 375 -1.93 -3.36 -9.75
CA LEU A 375 -2.11 -1.91 -9.91
C LEU A 375 -0.78 -1.18 -9.92
N TYR A 376 0.11 -1.47 -8.96
CA TYR A 376 1.45 -0.91 -8.93
C TYR A 376 2.23 -1.24 -10.19
N PHE A 377 2.15 -2.48 -10.65
CA PHE A 377 2.77 -2.91 -11.90
C PHE A 377 2.23 -2.16 -13.12
N ILE A 378 0.91 -1.97 -13.24
CA ILE A 378 0.34 -1.21 -14.37
C ILE A 378 0.84 0.24 -14.33
N VAL A 379 0.71 0.89 -13.18
CA VAL A 379 1.00 2.31 -12.97
C VAL A 379 2.46 2.64 -13.25
N THR A 380 3.39 1.73 -12.93
CA THR A 380 4.81 1.89 -13.27
C THR A 380 5.09 1.73 -14.76
N HIS A 381 4.40 0.82 -15.46
CA HIS A 381 4.64 0.54 -16.88
C HIS A 381 3.90 1.48 -17.86
N ILE A 382 2.90 2.22 -17.39
CA ILE A 382 2.25 3.28 -18.20
C ILE A 382 2.96 4.63 -18.11
N ALA A 383 3.92 4.77 -17.20
CA ALA A 383 4.73 5.97 -17.06
C ALA A 383 5.84 6.02 -18.13
N LYS A 384 6.11 7.21 -18.65
CA LYS A 384 7.10 7.48 -19.70
C LYS A 384 8.47 7.90 -19.15
N ASP A 385 8.52 8.34 -17.90
CA ASP A 385 9.72 8.84 -17.24
C ASP A 385 9.60 8.70 -15.71
N GLN A 386 10.71 8.96 -15.00
CA GLN A 386 10.82 8.81 -13.54
C GLN A 386 9.95 9.76 -12.76
N GLY A 387 9.84 11.01 -13.20
CA GLY A 387 8.93 11.96 -12.60
C GLY A 387 7.49 11.50 -12.75
N GLN A 388 7.13 10.92 -13.90
CA GLN A 388 5.80 10.38 -14.12
C GLN A 388 5.51 9.13 -13.26
N VAL A 389 6.47 8.22 -13.07
CA VAL A 389 6.31 7.07 -12.16
C VAL A 389 5.96 7.53 -10.74
N ILE A 390 6.69 8.52 -10.22
CA ILE A 390 6.47 9.06 -8.87
C ILE A 390 5.07 9.67 -8.77
N ARG A 391 4.68 10.50 -9.75
CA ARG A 391 3.35 11.13 -9.78
C ARG A 391 2.23 10.11 -9.91
N TYR A 392 2.40 9.10 -10.77
CA TYR A 392 1.43 8.03 -10.97
C TYR A 392 1.30 7.13 -9.73
N ALA A 393 2.38 6.85 -9.02
CA ALA A 393 2.33 6.15 -7.73
C ALA A 393 1.59 6.96 -6.65
N ALA A 394 1.81 8.28 -6.60
CA ALA A 394 1.08 9.18 -5.70
C ALA A 394 -0.41 9.27 -6.06
N LEU A 395 -0.74 9.38 -7.34
CA LEU A 395 -2.11 9.40 -7.84
C LEU A 395 -2.83 8.08 -7.59
N LEU A 396 -2.14 6.94 -7.74
CA LEU A 396 -2.67 5.63 -7.38
C LEU A 396 -3.12 5.66 -5.91
N ARG A 397 -2.24 6.06 -4.99
CA ARG A 397 -2.58 6.16 -3.56
C ARG A 397 -3.74 7.09 -3.26
N GLY A 398 -3.77 8.28 -3.85
CA GLY A 398 -4.87 9.23 -3.67
C GLY A 398 -6.21 8.67 -4.20
N THR A 399 -6.18 8.03 -5.37
CA THR A 399 -7.36 7.42 -6.00
C THR A 399 -7.86 6.22 -5.21
N GLU A 400 -6.96 5.38 -4.72
CA GLU A 400 -7.30 4.26 -3.82
C GLU A 400 -8.02 4.75 -2.58
N SER A 401 -7.46 5.78 -1.94
CA SER A 401 -8.04 6.38 -0.72
C SER A 401 -9.45 6.92 -0.97
N ALA A 402 -9.67 7.59 -2.09
CA ALA A 402 -10.99 8.11 -2.47
C ALA A 402 -12.01 6.98 -2.68
N TRP A 403 -11.63 5.89 -3.35
CA TRP A 403 -12.50 4.73 -3.53
C TRP A 403 -12.75 3.98 -2.22
N GLN A 404 -11.77 3.86 -1.33
CA GLN A 404 -11.94 3.30 0.00
C GLN A 404 -12.91 4.14 0.83
N ALA A 405 -12.84 5.47 0.76
CA ALA A 405 -13.79 6.35 1.43
C ALA A 405 -15.23 6.09 0.97
N VAL A 406 -15.45 5.96 -0.35
CA VAL A 406 -16.76 5.62 -0.92
C VAL A 406 -17.19 4.22 -0.46
N SER A 407 -16.30 3.24 -0.51
CA SER A 407 -16.61 1.86 -0.13
C SER A 407 -17.01 1.73 1.34
N TYR A 408 -16.21 2.24 2.26
CA TYR A 408 -16.54 2.25 3.69
C TYR A 408 -17.79 3.10 3.97
N GLY A 409 -17.96 4.22 3.27
CA GLY A 409 -19.14 5.08 3.40
C GLY A 409 -20.42 4.34 3.02
N LEU A 410 -20.46 3.70 1.85
CA LEU A 410 -21.61 2.90 1.42
C LEU A 410 -21.83 1.68 2.30
N THR A 411 -20.75 0.96 2.65
CA THR A 411 -20.81 -0.23 3.49
C THR A 411 -21.15 0.08 4.96
N SER A 412 -21.24 1.35 5.34
CA SER A 412 -21.84 1.77 6.62
C SER A 412 -23.37 1.66 6.62
N LEU A 413 -24.02 1.61 5.45
CA LEU A 413 -25.46 1.40 5.31
C LEU A 413 -25.79 -0.08 5.38
N THR A 414 -26.78 -0.47 6.18
CA THR A 414 -27.13 -1.88 6.44
C THR A 414 -27.36 -2.70 5.17
N VAL A 415 -28.05 -2.15 4.17
CA VAL A 415 -28.33 -2.86 2.90
C VAL A 415 -27.04 -3.13 2.11
N PHE A 416 -26.12 -2.16 2.10
CA PHE A 416 -24.81 -2.30 1.45
C PHE A 416 -23.89 -3.25 2.23
N ALA A 417 -23.89 -3.17 3.56
CA ALA A 417 -23.15 -4.07 4.42
C ALA A 417 -23.53 -5.54 4.17
N GLN A 418 -24.83 -5.84 4.05
CA GLN A 418 -25.32 -7.21 3.89
C GLN A 418 -25.13 -7.77 2.48
N VAL A 419 -25.45 -6.99 1.44
CA VAL A 419 -25.38 -7.47 0.04
C VAL A 419 -24.99 -6.41 -0.98
N GLY A 420 -25.37 -5.14 -0.77
CA GLY A 420 -25.19 -4.10 -1.79
C GLY A 420 -23.74 -3.82 -2.13
N GLY A 421 -22.82 -3.92 -1.16
CA GLY A 421 -21.39 -3.78 -1.37
C GLY A 421 -20.83 -4.86 -2.30
N ILE A 422 -21.26 -6.11 -2.14
CA ILE A 422 -20.87 -7.24 -2.99
C ILE A 422 -21.41 -7.05 -4.41
N TYR A 423 -22.69 -6.72 -4.55
CA TYR A 423 -23.30 -6.52 -5.88
C TYR A 423 -22.67 -5.32 -6.61
N MET A 424 -22.44 -4.22 -5.90
CA MET A 424 -21.80 -3.04 -6.46
C MET A 424 -20.36 -3.34 -6.87
N ASN A 425 -19.58 -4.05 -6.05
CA ASN A 425 -18.21 -4.41 -6.43
C ASN A 425 -18.19 -5.38 -7.62
N PHE A 426 -19.15 -6.29 -7.72
CA PHE A 426 -19.26 -7.20 -8.85
C PHE A 426 -19.59 -6.43 -10.14
N ALA A 427 -20.50 -5.47 -10.09
CA ALA A 427 -20.79 -4.58 -11.21
C ALA A 427 -19.57 -3.71 -11.58
N LEU A 428 -18.90 -3.13 -10.58
CA LEU A 428 -17.72 -2.29 -10.77
C LEU A 428 -16.56 -3.09 -11.40
N TRP A 429 -16.37 -4.35 -10.97
CA TRP A 429 -15.44 -5.29 -11.60
C TRP A 429 -15.77 -5.46 -13.09
N ALA A 430 -17.02 -5.75 -13.45
CA ALA A 430 -17.41 -5.96 -14.84
C ALA A 430 -17.17 -4.71 -15.71
N ILE A 431 -17.57 -3.54 -15.21
CA ILE A 431 -17.40 -2.25 -15.92
C ILE A 431 -15.92 -1.90 -16.08
N ALA A 432 -15.08 -2.21 -15.09
CA ALA A 432 -13.66 -1.88 -15.10
C ALA A 432 -12.82 -2.71 -16.10
N ILE A 433 -13.29 -3.89 -16.53
CA ILE A 433 -12.53 -4.80 -17.42
C ILE A 433 -12.16 -4.13 -18.74
N ALA A 434 -13.15 -3.56 -19.43
CA ALA A 434 -12.94 -2.98 -20.76
C ALA A 434 -11.92 -1.83 -20.77
N PRO A 435 -12.06 -0.77 -19.93
CA PRO A 435 -11.11 0.33 -19.93
C PRO A 435 -9.72 -0.10 -19.42
N ALA A 436 -9.64 -1.01 -18.44
CA ALA A 436 -8.37 -1.56 -17.98
C ALA A 436 -7.64 -2.35 -19.08
N TRP A 437 -8.37 -3.18 -19.83
CA TRP A 437 -7.81 -3.96 -20.92
C TRP A 437 -7.20 -3.10 -22.03
N LEU A 438 -7.81 -1.94 -22.33
CA LEU A 438 -7.26 -0.99 -23.31
C LEU A 438 -5.85 -0.49 -22.95
N VAL A 439 -5.56 -0.43 -21.65
CA VAL A 439 -4.26 -0.05 -21.11
C VAL A 439 -3.33 -1.26 -21.03
N VAL A 440 -3.76 -2.34 -20.38
CA VAL A 440 -2.93 -3.55 -20.16
C VAL A 440 -2.45 -4.17 -21.47
N ARG A 441 -3.28 -4.18 -22.52
CA ARG A 441 -2.89 -4.76 -23.83
C ARG A 441 -1.68 -4.05 -24.47
N ARG A 442 -1.41 -2.80 -24.09
CA ARG A 442 -0.29 -1.98 -24.60
C ARG A 442 1.02 -2.23 -23.86
N ILE A 443 0.98 -2.84 -22.67
CA ILE A 443 2.18 -3.17 -21.89
C ILE A 443 2.98 -4.24 -22.65
N GLY A 444 4.27 -3.95 -22.92
CA GLY A 444 5.16 -4.81 -23.71
C GLY A 444 4.76 -4.96 -25.18
N GLY A 445 3.95 -4.04 -25.72
CA GLY A 445 3.41 -4.09 -27.08
C GLY A 445 3.88 -3.00 -28.05
N ASN A 446 4.35 -1.85 -27.57
CA ASN A 446 4.78 -0.71 -28.39
C ASN A 446 6.23 -0.32 -28.09
N LYS A 447 7.04 -0.12 -29.15
CA LYS A 447 8.39 0.46 -29.07
C LYS A 447 8.38 2.00 -28.94
N ASP A 448 7.22 2.63 -29.05
CA ASP A 448 7.10 4.09 -29.00
C ASP A 448 6.82 4.58 -27.58
N GLY A 449 7.89 5.00 -26.89
CA GLY A 449 7.83 5.94 -25.76
C GLY A 449 7.30 5.41 -24.43
N GLN A 450 7.28 4.09 -24.21
CA GLN A 450 7.27 3.54 -22.84
C GLN A 450 8.71 3.53 -22.32
N TRP A 451 8.91 3.92 -21.07
CA TRP A 451 10.21 3.77 -20.44
C TRP A 451 10.44 2.27 -20.22
N ASP A 452 11.21 1.66 -21.12
CA ASP A 452 11.60 0.27 -21.01
C ASP A 452 12.66 0.12 -19.92
N ARG A 453 12.19 -0.30 -18.74
CA ARG A 453 13.07 -0.66 -17.62
C ARG A 453 13.88 -1.93 -17.92
N GLU A 454 13.38 -2.78 -18.81
CA GLU A 454 14.05 -4.01 -19.27
C GLU A 454 15.21 -3.74 -20.24
N SER A 455 15.18 -2.62 -20.97
CA SER A 455 16.30 -2.18 -21.84
C SER A 455 17.35 -1.35 -21.10
N GLY A 456 17.25 -1.22 -19.77
CA GLY A 456 18.30 -0.64 -18.91
C GLY A 456 19.56 -1.52 -18.81
N GLY A 457 19.54 -2.72 -19.40
CA GLY A 457 20.73 -3.42 -19.86
C GLY A 457 20.78 -3.31 -21.38
N SER A 458 21.74 -2.55 -21.90
CA SER A 458 22.02 -2.47 -23.33
C SER A 458 22.06 -3.86 -23.96
N ASN A 459 21.31 -4.06 -25.05
CA ASN A 459 21.25 -5.29 -25.85
C ASN A 459 22.51 -5.50 -26.70
N GLU A 460 23.65 -5.04 -26.22
CA GLU A 460 24.95 -5.28 -26.83
C GLU A 460 25.66 -6.32 -25.99
N SER A 461 25.98 -7.45 -26.62
CA SER A 461 26.85 -8.46 -26.01
C SER A 461 28.13 -7.76 -25.54
N PRO A 462 28.60 -7.97 -24.30
CA PRO A 462 29.83 -7.39 -23.77
C PRO A 462 31.07 -7.68 -24.64
N ALA A 463 30.98 -8.66 -25.53
CA ALA A 463 32.03 -8.99 -26.51
C ALA A 463 32.13 -7.98 -27.66
N VAL A 464 31.02 -7.34 -28.07
CA VAL A 464 30.99 -6.39 -29.21
C VAL A 464 31.46 -5.00 -28.76
N LEU A 465 31.07 -4.58 -27.55
CA LEU A 465 31.57 -3.34 -26.92
C LEU A 465 33.07 -3.43 -26.54
N ALA A 466 33.60 -4.63 -26.31
CA ALA A 466 35.03 -4.82 -26.07
C ALA A 466 35.87 -4.71 -27.37
N GLU A 467 35.29 -4.95 -28.54
CA GLU A 467 36.01 -4.97 -29.82
C GLU A 467 36.11 -3.57 -30.46
N GLU A 468 35.10 -2.73 -30.30
CA GLU A 468 35.14 -1.32 -30.74
C GLU A 468 36.01 -0.43 -29.83
N THR A 469 36.09 -0.74 -28.53
CA THR A 469 36.91 0.02 -27.58
C THR A 469 38.42 -0.28 -27.71
N PHE A 470 38.81 -1.40 -28.32
CA PHE A 470 40.22 -1.75 -28.56
C PHE A 470 40.77 -1.26 -29.91
N THR A 471 39.91 -0.95 -30.89
CA THR A 471 40.36 -0.47 -32.21
C THR A 471 40.51 1.05 -32.28
N GLN A 472 39.76 1.83 -31.49
CA GLN A 472 39.91 3.29 -31.47
C GLN A 472 41.18 3.80 -30.78
N THR A 473 41.81 3.00 -29.92
CA THR A 473 43.01 3.41 -29.15
C THR A 473 44.33 3.26 -29.92
N LYS A 474 44.32 2.76 -31.17
CA LYS A 474 45.53 2.68 -32.03
C LYS A 474 45.58 3.68 -33.18
N ALA A 475 44.57 4.54 -33.35
CA ALA A 475 44.52 5.53 -34.44
C ALA A 475 44.97 6.95 -34.03
N HIS A 476 45.45 7.15 -32.80
CA HIS A 476 45.91 8.45 -32.30
C HIS A 476 47.36 8.49 -31.80
N GLU A 477 48.16 7.48 -32.14
CA GLU A 477 49.63 7.55 -32.05
C GLU A 477 50.24 7.21 -33.41
N SER A 478 50.21 8.18 -34.31
CA SER A 478 51.14 8.32 -35.46
C SER A 478 51.29 9.79 -35.83
#